data_AF-A0A5B9E048-F1
#
_entry.id   AF-A0A5B9E048-F1
#
_cell.length_a   1.000
_cell.length_b   1.000
_cell.length_c   1.000
_cell.angle_alpha   90.00
_cell.angle_beta   90.00
_cell.angle_gamma   90.00
#
_symmetry.space_group_name_H-M   'P 1'
#
loop_
_entity.id
_entity.type
_entity.pdbx_description
1 polymer ?
#
loop_
_entity_poly.entity_id
_entity_poly.type
_entity_poly.pdbx_seq_one_letter_code
_entity_poly.pdbx_strand_id
1 'polypeptide(L)'
;MARPAAARRKPGPVRTGRPGGAGARGGGGCGAAGGGCRLRAGTGCRPGLVTVTGDRLSLSRVLTNLIQNAIAYGGEHGCITVDVDADASFGVSDQGPGIPLEERQRIFEPFYRLRPSSTGTGLGLHLVGEIVALHAGRIEVAEAHGGGAWFRVHLPALSAVLPAAQVEHRGA
;
A
#
# COMPACT_ATOMS: atom_id res chain seq x y z
N MET A 1 -43.87 7.91 44.41
CA MET A 1 -44.75 7.24 43.43
C MET A 1 -43.96 7.02 42.15
N ALA A 2 -43.58 5.77 41.92
CA ALA A 2 -42.80 5.34 40.77
C ALA A 2 -43.72 5.05 39.56
N ARG A 3 -43.27 5.42 38.35
CA ARG A 3 -43.77 4.86 37.09
C ARG A 3 -42.58 4.37 36.26
N PRO A 4 -42.68 3.23 35.55
CA PRO A 4 -41.51 2.48 35.07
C PRO A 4 -41.13 2.80 33.62
N ALA A 5 -39.95 2.30 33.26
CA ALA A 5 -39.19 2.46 32.03
C ALA A 5 -39.91 2.02 30.73
N ALA A 6 -39.70 2.77 29.66
CA ALA A 6 -39.93 2.34 28.29
C ALA A 6 -38.58 2.12 27.60
N ALA A 7 -38.18 0.86 27.47
CA ALA A 7 -36.98 0.42 26.76
C ALA A 7 -37.12 0.71 25.26
N ARG A 8 -36.27 1.59 24.72
CA ARG A 8 -36.13 1.79 23.27
C ARG A 8 -35.35 0.62 22.69
N ARG A 9 -35.99 -0.16 21.82
CA ARG A 9 -35.39 -1.27 21.06
C ARG A 9 -34.36 -0.73 20.08
N LYS A 10 -33.15 -1.31 20.09
CA LYS A 10 -32.11 -1.08 19.08
C LYS A 10 -32.54 -1.68 17.72
N PRO A 11 -32.36 -0.99 16.59
CA PRO A 11 -32.53 -1.63 15.29
C PRO A 11 -31.35 -2.58 15.01
N GLY A 12 -31.67 -3.79 14.54
CA GLY A 12 -30.71 -4.84 14.22
C GLY A 12 -29.86 -4.52 12.98
N PRO A 13 -28.79 -5.28 12.74
CA PRO A 13 -27.88 -5.03 11.62
C PRO A 13 -28.54 -5.36 10.28
N VAL A 14 -28.43 -4.41 9.35
CA VAL A 14 -28.86 -4.54 7.96
C VAL A 14 -27.86 -5.45 7.23
N ARG A 15 -28.32 -6.62 6.78
CA ARG A 15 -27.60 -7.47 5.82
C ARG A 15 -27.84 -6.93 4.41
N THR A 16 -26.81 -6.40 3.77
CA THR A 16 -26.80 -6.18 2.32
C THR A 16 -25.92 -7.22 1.64
N GLY A 17 -26.50 -7.90 0.66
CA GLY A 17 -25.91 -9.00 -0.08
C GLY A 17 -24.79 -8.61 -1.04
N ARG A 18 -23.98 -9.63 -1.32
CA ARG A 18 -22.89 -9.76 -2.28
C ARG A 18 -23.35 -9.49 -3.72
N PRO A 19 -22.45 -9.03 -4.60
CA PRO A 19 -22.34 -9.65 -5.92
C PRO A 19 -20.91 -10.15 -6.20
N GLY A 20 -20.81 -11.02 -7.21
CA GLY A 20 -19.66 -11.83 -7.61
C GLY A 20 -18.35 -11.06 -7.76
N GLY A 21 -17.19 -11.68 -7.57
CA GLY A 21 -16.78 -12.87 -8.31
C GLY A 21 -15.76 -12.41 -9.35
N ALA A 22 -14.51 -12.25 -8.92
CA ALA A 22 -13.38 -12.01 -9.81
C ALA A 22 -12.20 -12.86 -9.34
N GLY A 23 -11.98 -13.95 -10.09
CA GLY A 23 -10.66 -14.53 -10.37
C GLY A 23 -9.78 -14.91 -9.18
N ALA A 24 -9.89 -16.16 -8.76
CA ALA A 24 -8.80 -16.86 -8.09
C ALA A 24 -7.50 -16.69 -8.89
N ARG A 25 -6.44 -16.18 -8.26
CA ARG A 25 -5.07 -16.35 -8.74
C ARG A 25 -4.24 -16.94 -7.61
N GLY A 26 -4.03 -18.25 -7.72
CA GLY A 26 -2.99 -18.94 -6.97
C GLY A 26 -1.62 -18.42 -7.39
N GLY A 27 -0.74 -18.25 -6.41
CA GLY A 27 0.63 -17.79 -6.65
C GLY A 27 1.50 -18.04 -5.43
N GLY A 28 2.12 -19.24 -5.39
CA GLY A 28 3.38 -19.54 -4.71
C GLY A 28 3.40 -19.40 -3.20
N GLY A 29 3.16 -20.50 -2.48
CA GLY A 29 3.51 -20.61 -1.07
C GLY A 29 5.00 -20.35 -0.86
N CYS A 30 5.33 -19.46 0.07
CA CYS A 30 6.70 -19.16 0.46
C CYS A 30 7.17 -20.21 1.47
N GLY A 31 8.05 -21.13 1.03
CA GLY A 31 8.78 -22.02 1.92
C GLY A 31 9.79 -21.23 2.76
N ALA A 32 9.74 -21.42 4.07
CA ALA A 32 10.57 -20.75 5.06
C ALA A 32 11.96 -21.39 5.18
N ALA A 33 13.02 -20.57 5.14
CA ALA A 33 14.28 -20.74 5.89
C ALA A 33 15.23 -19.56 5.60
N GLY A 34 15.49 -18.72 6.61
CA GLY A 34 16.49 -17.64 6.59
C GLY A 34 15.92 -16.26 6.92
N GLY A 35 16.41 -15.63 8.00
CA GLY A 35 16.01 -14.30 8.45
C GLY A 35 16.35 -13.23 7.41
N GLY A 36 15.40 -12.92 6.54
CA GLY A 36 15.52 -11.89 5.54
C GLY A 36 14.15 -11.51 5.00
N CYS A 37 13.92 -10.21 4.84
CA CYS A 37 12.72 -9.72 4.18
C CYS A 37 12.87 -9.92 2.66
N ARG A 38 11.94 -10.65 2.05
CA ARG A 38 11.96 -10.93 0.61
C ARG A 38 11.23 -9.81 -0.13
N LEU A 39 11.90 -9.11 -1.03
CA LEU A 39 11.26 -8.16 -1.94
C LEU A 39 10.78 -8.90 -3.19
N ARG A 40 9.49 -8.79 -3.51
CA ARG A 40 8.88 -9.33 -4.72
C ARG A 40 8.34 -8.18 -5.56
N ALA A 41 8.80 -8.08 -6.80
CA ALA A 41 8.16 -7.22 -7.80
C ALA A 41 7.04 -8.02 -8.48
N GLY A 42 5.80 -7.56 -8.35
CA GLY A 42 4.66 -8.06 -9.09
C GLY A 42 4.29 -7.11 -10.21
N THR A 43 3.93 -7.66 -11.36
CA THR A 43 3.28 -6.90 -12.44
C THR A 43 1.91 -7.53 -12.66
N GLY A 44 0.86 -6.87 -12.16
CA GLY A 44 -0.52 -7.31 -12.35
C GLY A 44 -1.05 -7.01 -13.75
N CYS A 45 -0.39 -6.08 -14.46
CA CYS A 45 -0.74 -5.65 -15.80
C CYS A 45 0.13 -6.30 -16.88
N ARG A 46 -0.44 -6.43 -18.08
CA ARG A 46 0.30 -6.74 -19.33
C ARG A 46 1.59 -5.89 -19.39
N PRO A 47 2.70 -6.41 -19.95
CA PRO A 47 3.90 -5.60 -20.14
C PRO A 47 3.53 -4.35 -20.93
N GLY A 48 3.52 -3.22 -20.25
CA GLY A 48 3.09 -1.93 -20.73
C GLY A 48 3.79 -0.87 -19.90
N LEU A 49 4.42 0.08 -20.58
CA LEU A 49 5.12 1.17 -19.92
C LEU A 49 4.09 2.19 -19.46
N VAL A 50 4.04 2.44 -18.15
CA VAL A 50 3.28 3.55 -17.57
C VAL A 50 4.25 4.73 -17.43
N THR A 51 3.87 5.87 -18.00
CA THR A 51 4.67 7.09 -17.91
C THR A 51 3.93 8.14 -17.09
N VAL A 52 4.65 8.78 -16.17
CA VAL A 52 4.15 9.86 -15.32
C VAL A 52 5.13 11.05 -15.38
N THR A 53 4.62 12.26 -15.23
CA THR A 53 5.48 13.44 -15.05
C THR A 53 5.84 13.58 -13.59
N GLY A 54 7.12 13.77 -13.28
CA GLY A 54 7.55 14.04 -11.92
C GLY A 54 9.05 14.20 -11.75
N ASP A 55 9.44 14.68 -10.58
CA ASP A 55 10.84 14.70 -10.18
C ASP A 55 11.30 13.28 -9.81
N ARG A 56 12.27 12.77 -10.56
CA ARG A 56 12.77 11.39 -10.42
C ARG A 56 13.29 11.11 -9.02
N LEU A 57 14.02 12.05 -8.42
CA LEU A 57 14.62 11.86 -7.09
C LEU A 57 13.54 11.82 -6.01
N SER A 58 12.54 12.70 -6.10
CA SER A 58 11.41 12.76 -5.19
C SER A 58 10.56 11.49 -5.26
N LEU A 59 10.20 11.03 -6.47
CA LEU A 59 9.44 9.79 -6.64
C LEU A 59 10.23 8.55 -6.19
N SER A 60 11.54 8.51 -6.44
CA SER A 60 12.39 7.45 -5.90
C SER A 60 12.39 7.45 -4.38
N ARG A 61 12.43 8.63 -3.75
CA ARG A 61 12.36 8.78 -2.29
C ARG A 61 11.02 8.32 -1.72
N VAL A 62 9.91 8.54 -2.42
CA VAL A 62 8.61 7.99 -2.04
C VAL A 62 8.69 6.47 -1.94
N LEU A 63 9.15 5.81 -2.98
CA LEU A 63 9.26 4.35 -3.01
C LEU A 63 10.21 3.83 -1.92
N THR A 64 11.37 4.45 -1.76
CA THR A 64 12.34 4.07 -0.72
C THR A 64 11.74 4.21 0.68
N ASN A 65 11.03 5.30 0.98
CA ASN A 65 10.38 5.49 2.28
C ASN A 65 9.32 4.43 2.54
N LEU A 66 8.49 4.09 1.54
CA LEU A 66 7.48 3.04 1.69
C LEU A 66 8.11 1.66 1.93
N ILE A 67 9.16 1.31 1.19
CA ILE A 67 9.89 0.05 1.39
C ILE A 67 10.57 0.03 2.76
N GLN A 68 11.19 1.12 3.20
CA GLN A 68 11.81 1.21 4.53
C GLN A 68 10.79 1.05 5.65
N ASN A 69 9.60 1.62 5.50
CA ASN A 69 8.51 1.38 6.45
C ASN A 69 8.08 -0.09 6.44
N ALA A 70 7.92 -0.68 5.26
CA ALA A 70 7.58 -2.10 5.14
C ALA A 70 8.67 -3.01 5.77
N ILE A 71 9.95 -2.66 5.68
CA ILE A 71 11.03 -3.39 6.37
C ILE A 71 10.96 -3.19 7.90
N ALA A 72 10.74 -1.96 8.35
CA ALA A 72 10.71 -1.63 9.78
C ALA A 72 9.48 -2.19 10.51
N TYR A 73 8.34 -2.31 9.81
CA TYR A 73 7.04 -2.64 10.41
C TYR A 73 6.40 -3.93 9.87
N GLY A 74 6.90 -4.48 8.75
CA GLY A 74 6.34 -5.65 8.06
C GLY A 74 6.60 -7.02 8.70
N GLY A 75 7.19 -7.04 9.90
CA GLY A 75 7.51 -8.26 10.64
C GLY A 75 8.85 -8.91 10.24
N GLU A 76 9.35 -9.81 11.09
CA GLU A 76 10.70 -10.40 10.94
C GLU A 76 10.83 -11.40 9.77
N HIS A 77 9.71 -11.88 9.22
CA HIS A 77 9.67 -12.94 8.20
C HIS A 77 8.71 -12.66 7.03
N GLY A 78 8.39 -11.39 6.78
CA GLY A 78 7.43 -10.98 5.76
C GLY A 78 8.00 -10.84 4.35
N CYS A 79 7.13 -11.03 3.35
CA CYS A 79 7.35 -10.64 1.96
C CYS A 79 6.86 -9.21 1.73
N ILE A 80 7.72 -8.34 1.20
CA ILE A 80 7.32 -7.02 0.71
C ILE A 80 7.01 -7.17 -0.76
N THR A 81 5.79 -6.83 -1.16
CA THR A 81 5.39 -6.83 -2.57
C THR A 81 5.29 -5.40 -3.07
N VAL A 82 5.91 -5.14 -4.21
CA VAL A 82 5.76 -3.89 -4.95
C VAL A 82 5.05 -4.21 -6.26
N ASP A 83 3.88 -3.60 -6.45
CA ASP A 83 3.04 -3.80 -7.64
C ASP A 83 2.87 -2.47 -8.38
N VAL A 84 2.85 -2.52 -9.71
CA VAL A 84 2.56 -1.36 -10.57
C VAL A 84 1.37 -1.71 -11.47
N ASP A 85 0.39 -0.81 -11.49
CA ASP A 85 -0.83 -0.93 -12.26
C ASP A 85 -0.85 0.04 -13.45
N ALA A 86 -1.62 -0.31 -14.49
CA ALA A 86 -1.73 0.49 -15.71
C ALA A 86 -2.39 1.86 -15.52
N ASP A 87 -3.08 2.09 -14.39
CA ASP A 87 -3.72 3.36 -14.03
C ASP A 87 -2.75 4.39 -13.40
N ALA A 88 -1.44 4.20 -13.61
CA ALA A 88 -0.38 4.98 -12.97
C ALA A 88 -0.43 4.96 -11.44
N SER A 89 -0.84 3.81 -10.90
CA SER A 89 -0.72 3.52 -9.49
C SER A 89 0.36 2.48 -9.21
N PHE A 90 0.97 2.58 -8.04
CA PHE A 90 1.83 1.53 -7.51
C PHE A 90 1.52 1.28 -6.04
N GLY A 91 1.66 0.03 -5.63
CA GLY A 91 1.40 -0.44 -4.29
C GLY A 91 2.65 -0.99 -3.63
N VAL A 92 2.81 -0.76 -2.33
CA VAL A 92 3.76 -1.47 -1.47
C VAL A 92 2.98 -2.15 -0.37
N SER A 93 3.01 -3.49 -0.33
CA SER A 93 2.37 -4.28 0.71
C SER A 93 3.39 -5.01 1.58
N ASP A 94 3.17 -5.02 2.88
CA ASP A 94 3.90 -5.85 3.85
C ASP A 94 3.01 -6.93 4.46
N GLN A 95 3.58 -7.75 5.35
CA GLN A 95 2.90 -8.82 6.10
C GLN A 95 2.96 -8.58 7.61
N GLY A 96 3.04 -7.31 8.02
CA GLY A 96 3.12 -6.90 9.41
C GLY A 96 1.76 -6.92 10.13
N PRO A 97 1.65 -6.28 11.31
CA PRO A 97 0.40 -6.17 12.04
C PRO A 97 -0.62 -5.23 11.37
N GLY A 98 -0.23 -4.53 10.30
CA GLY A 98 -1.07 -3.54 9.62
C GLY A 98 -1.22 -2.24 10.40
N ILE A 99 -2.12 -1.38 9.91
CA ILE A 99 -2.39 -0.06 10.50
C ILE A 99 -3.89 0.03 10.87
N PRO A 100 -4.21 0.28 12.16
CA PRO A 100 -5.57 0.49 12.63
C PRO A 100 -6.28 1.60 11.83
N LEU A 101 -7.56 1.42 11.54
CA LEU A 101 -8.33 2.34 10.70
C LEU A 101 -8.28 3.79 11.19
N GLU A 102 -8.38 3.99 12.50
CA GLU A 102 -8.34 5.30 13.16
C GLU A 102 -6.99 6.02 13.03
N GLU A 103 -5.91 5.28 12.77
CA GLU A 103 -4.56 5.83 12.65
C GLU A 103 -4.15 6.09 11.20
N ARG A 104 -4.89 5.56 10.21
CA ARG A 104 -4.54 5.63 8.78
C ARG A 104 -4.39 7.05 8.22
N GLN A 105 -5.07 8.03 8.80
CA GLN A 105 -4.89 9.44 8.43
C GLN A 105 -3.70 10.06 9.15
N ARG A 106 -3.52 9.73 10.42
CA ARG A 106 -2.52 10.33 11.32
C ARG A 106 -1.11 9.88 11.01
N ILE A 107 -0.91 8.70 10.41
CA ILE A 107 0.41 8.23 9.97
C ILE A 107 1.09 9.11 8.93
N PHE A 108 0.35 10.01 8.27
CA PHE A 108 0.91 11.01 7.35
C PHE A 108 1.24 12.34 8.04
N GLU A 109 0.92 12.49 9.32
CA GLU A 109 1.31 13.66 10.12
C GLU A 109 2.81 13.59 10.49
N PRO A 110 3.49 14.73 10.56
CA PRO A 110 4.89 14.76 10.93
C PRO A 110 5.11 14.24 12.35
N PHE A 111 6.15 13.42 12.54
CA PHE A 111 6.56 12.82 13.82
C PHE A 111 5.57 11.80 14.42
N TYR A 112 4.46 11.51 13.74
CA TYR A 112 3.49 10.53 14.21
C TYR A 112 4.05 9.10 14.13
N ARG A 113 3.83 8.32 15.20
CA ARG A 113 4.32 6.93 15.31
C ARG A 113 3.33 6.06 16.08
N LEU A 114 3.04 4.88 15.54
CA LEU A 114 2.20 3.85 16.16
C LEU A 114 2.89 3.16 17.35
N ARG A 115 4.22 2.98 17.28
CA ARG A 115 5.03 2.38 18.35
C ARG A 115 6.24 3.26 18.65
N PRO A 116 6.45 3.71 19.89
CA PRO A 116 7.57 4.59 20.25
C PRO A 116 8.97 3.97 20.12
N SER A 117 9.06 2.63 20.08
CA SER A 117 10.31 1.87 20.15
C SER A 117 10.94 1.50 18.80
N SER A 118 10.35 1.90 17.67
CA SER A 118 10.89 1.61 16.34
C SER A 118 11.90 2.67 15.88
N THR A 119 12.96 2.22 15.23
CA THR A 119 14.00 3.03 14.61
C THR A 119 13.41 3.93 13.53
N GLY A 120 13.52 5.26 13.66
CA GLY A 120 13.08 6.22 12.63
C GLY A 120 12.58 7.57 13.19
N THR A 121 12.67 8.63 12.38
CA THR A 121 12.31 10.01 12.76
C THR A 121 10.80 10.31 12.71
N GLY A 122 9.98 9.39 12.18
CA GLY A 122 8.55 9.64 11.95
C GLY A 122 8.26 10.62 10.80
N LEU A 123 9.27 10.95 9.97
CA LEU A 123 9.11 11.87 8.84
C LEU A 123 8.88 11.17 7.49
N GLY A 124 9.10 9.86 7.42
CA GLY A 124 9.09 9.11 6.16
C GLY A 124 7.75 9.17 5.43
N LEU A 125 6.65 8.83 6.11
CA LEU A 125 5.30 8.84 5.52
C LEU A 125 4.78 10.25 5.29
N HIS A 126 5.07 11.19 6.17
CA HIS A 126 4.74 12.60 5.96
C HIS A 126 5.35 13.12 4.64
N LEU A 127 6.65 12.86 4.44
CA LEU A 127 7.33 13.24 3.21
C LEU A 127 6.75 12.55 1.97
N VAL A 128 6.31 11.30 2.11
CA VAL A 128 5.59 10.61 1.01
C VAL A 128 4.32 11.38 0.64
N GLY A 129 3.51 11.76 1.63
CA GLY A 129 2.29 12.54 1.42
C GLY A 129 2.57 13.85 0.69
N GLU A 130 3.56 14.62 1.16
CA GLU A 130 3.97 15.89 0.56
C GLU A 130 4.41 15.73 -0.89
N ILE A 131 5.31 14.77 -1.17
CA ILE A 131 5.79 14.54 -2.54
C ILE A 131 4.64 14.13 -3.46
N VAL A 132 3.79 13.20 -3.03
CA VAL A 132 2.66 12.73 -3.84
C VAL A 132 1.67 13.87 -4.11
N ALA A 133 1.38 14.71 -3.12
CA ALA A 133 0.52 15.87 -3.29
C ALA A 133 1.11 16.90 -4.27
N LEU A 134 2.42 17.18 -4.21
CA LEU A 134 3.13 18.05 -5.16
C LEU A 134 3.08 17.52 -6.60
N HIS A 135 2.93 16.21 -6.78
CA HIS A 135 2.75 15.57 -8.08
C HIS A 135 1.28 15.44 -8.50
N ALA A 136 0.36 16.14 -7.82
CA ALA A 136 -1.08 16.05 -8.01
C ALA A 136 -1.63 14.60 -7.91
N GLY A 137 -0.92 13.76 -7.15
CA GLY A 137 -1.30 12.39 -6.85
C GLY A 137 -2.11 12.27 -5.57
N ARG A 138 -2.38 11.02 -5.20
CA ARG A 138 -2.99 10.66 -3.91
C ARG A 138 -2.33 9.40 -3.36
N ILE A 139 -2.22 9.32 -2.04
CA ILE A 139 -1.80 8.12 -1.34
C ILE A 139 -2.93 7.64 -0.42
N GLU A 140 -3.13 6.33 -0.41
CA GLU A 140 -4.08 5.66 0.47
C GLU A 140 -3.40 4.48 1.16
N VAL A 141 -3.96 4.08 2.30
CA VAL A 141 -3.51 2.90 3.04
C VAL A 141 -4.70 2.01 3.35
N ALA A 142 -4.51 0.72 3.10
CA ALA A 142 -5.48 -0.32 3.36
C ALA A 142 -4.79 -1.56 3.94
N GLU A 143 -5.57 -2.58 4.23
CA GLU A 143 -5.05 -3.86 4.71
C GLU A 143 -4.66 -4.73 3.52
N ALA A 144 -3.48 -5.34 3.57
CA ALA A 144 -3.04 -6.26 2.53
C ALA A 144 -3.78 -7.60 2.65
N HIS A 145 -4.01 -8.29 1.53
CA HIS A 145 -4.71 -9.59 1.51
C HIS A 145 -4.03 -10.68 2.35
N GLY A 146 -2.71 -10.57 2.56
CA GLY A 146 -1.92 -11.48 3.41
C GLY A 146 -1.82 -11.06 4.87
N GLY A 147 -2.60 -10.05 5.31
CA GLY A 147 -2.35 -9.29 6.53
C GLY A 147 -1.25 -8.25 6.31
N GLY A 148 -1.21 -7.20 7.13
CA GLY A 148 -0.24 -6.11 7.00
C GLY A 148 -0.80 -4.83 6.38
N ALA A 149 0.09 -3.88 6.11
CA ALA A 149 -0.28 -2.61 5.48
C ALA A 149 -0.09 -2.68 3.96
N TRP A 150 -0.99 -2.05 3.23
CA TRP A 150 -0.88 -1.83 1.80
C TRP A 150 -0.99 -0.34 1.52
N PHE A 151 0.12 0.27 1.13
CA PHE A 151 0.18 1.66 0.70
C PHE A 151 0.04 1.73 -0.80
N ARG A 152 -0.93 2.49 -1.30
CA ARG A 152 -1.13 2.69 -2.73
C ARG A 152 -0.99 4.15 -3.09
N VAL A 153 -0.08 4.44 -4.00
CA VAL A 153 0.15 5.77 -4.56
C VAL A 153 -0.42 5.80 -5.96
N HIS A 154 -1.18 6.84 -6.26
CA HIS A 154 -1.72 7.12 -7.59
C HIS A 154 -1.14 8.44 -8.08
N LEU A 155 -0.62 8.45 -9.30
CA LEU A 155 -0.11 9.65 -9.96
C LEU A 155 -0.93 9.92 -11.23
N PRO A 156 -1.07 11.19 -11.67
CA PRO A 156 -1.65 11.49 -12.96
C PRO A 156 -0.80 10.85 -14.09
N ALA A 157 -1.41 9.93 -14.83
CA ALA A 157 -0.76 9.32 -15.99
C ALA A 157 -0.59 10.37 -17.10
N LEU A 158 0.60 10.45 -17.69
CA LEU A 158 0.73 11.04 -19.02
C LEU A 158 0.04 10.06 -19.96
N SER A 159 -1.09 10.46 -20.55
CA SER A 159 -1.81 9.62 -21.50
C SER A 159 -0.91 9.34 -22.71
N ALA A 160 -0.23 8.21 -22.67
CA ALA A 160 0.25 7.47 -23.82
C ALA A 160 0.49 6.04 -23.33
N VAL A 161 -0.45 5.16 -23.66
CA VAL A 161 -0.13 3.74 -23.82
C VAL A 161 0.92 3.69 -24.93
N LEU A 162 2.20 3.80 -24.57
CA LEU A 162 3.26 3.44 -25.50
C LEU A 162 3.28 1.90 -25.52
N PRO A 163 3.00 1.26 -26.67
CA PRO A 163 3.16 -0.18 -26.77
C PRO A 163 4.59 -0.52 -26.34
N ALA A 164 4.72 -1.54 -25.51
CA ALA A 164 5.98 -1.96 -24.91
C ALA A 164 7.07 -2.09 -25.99
N ALA A 165 7.93 -1.08 -26.11
CA ALA A 165 9.12 -1.15 -26.91
C ALA A 165 10.00 -2.22 -26.28
N GLN A 166 10.32 -3.24 -27.07
CA GLN A 166 11.08 -4.41 -26.66
C GLN A 166 12.41 -3.95 -26.06
N VAL A 167 12.63 -4.21 -24.78
CA VAL A 167 13.94 -4.06 -24.15
C VAL A 167 14.79 -5.21 -24.67
N GLU A 168 15.40 -5.04 -25.84
CA GLU A 168 16.47 -5.91 -26.30
C GLU A 168 17.70 -5.64 -25.42
N HIS A 169 17.94 -6.55 -24.48
CA HIS A 169 19.25 -6.72 -23.86
C HIS A 169 20.25 -7.08 -24.96
N ARG A 170 21.00 -6.11 -25.48
CA ARG A 170 22.25 -6.40 -26.19
C ARG A 170 23.27 -6.90 -25.17
N GLY A 171 23.40 -8.21 -25.10
CA GLY A 171 24.55 -8.87 -24.48
C GLY A 171 25.83 -8.43 -25.20
N ALA A 172 26.87 -8.25 -24.39
CA ALA A 172 28.27 -8.19 -24.82
C ALA A 172 28.97 -9.44 -24.29
#